data_AF-A0A1U7QQI1-F1
#
_entry.id   AF-A0A1U7QQI1-F1
#
_cell.length_a   1.000
_cell.length_b   1.000
_cell.length_c   1.000
_cell.angle_alpha   90.00
_cell.angle_beta   90.00
_cell.angle_gamma   90.00
#
_symmetry.space_group_name_H-M   'P 1'
#
loop_
_entity.id
_entity.type
_entity.pdbx_description
1 polymer ?
#
loop_
_entity_poly.entity_id
_entity_poly.type
_entity_poly.pdbx_seq_one_letter_code
_entity_poly.pdbx_strand_id
1 'polypeptide(L)' 'MVQEMQFVEQSWKFVKDSIGLVKRWTKHDRKEFQKVAMATAIEFAIMGFIDFFVKLMHIPTNNIIVGG' A
#
# COMPACT_ATOMS: atom_id res chain seq x y z
N MET A 1 17.08 -21.74 -32.61
CA MET A 1 15.94 -22.54 -32.11
C MET A 1 16.22 -23.21 -30.76
N VAL A 2 17.46 -23.62 -30.43
CA VAL A 2 17.78 -24.20 -29.11
C VAL A 2 17.82 -23.15 -27.97
N GLN A 3 18.35 -21.94 -28.21
CA GLN A 3 18.40 -20.86 -27.19
C GLN A 3 17.01 -20.40 -26.71
N GLU A 4 16.06 -20.21 -27.62
CA GLU A 4 14.68 -19.77 -27.30
C GLU A 4 13.95 -20.77 -26.40
N MET A 5 14.09 -22.08 -26.68
CA MET A 5 13.45 -23.13 -25.86
C MET A 5 14.06 -23.22 -24.47
N GLN A 6 15.38 -23.01 -24.31
CA GLN A 6 16.02 -23.00 -23.00
C GLN A 6 15.55 -21.81 -22.15
N PHE A 7 15.40 -20.63 -22.74
CA PHE A 7 14.91 -19.45 -22.01
C PHE A 7 13.45 -19.60 -21.58
N VAL A 8 12.60 -20.18 -22.43
CA VAL A 8 11.20 -20.52 -22.10
C VAL A 8 11.13 -21.53 -20.96
N GLU A 9 11.96 -22.58 -20.98
CA GLU A 9 11.96 -23.61 -19.94
C GLU A 9 12.46 -23.07 -18.59
N GLN A 10 13.47 -22.20 -18.58
CA GLN A 10 13.93 -21.52 -17.37
C GLN A 10 12.87 -20.55 -16.81
N SER A 11 12.19 -19.80 -17.68
CA SER A 11 11.11 -18.90 -17.29
C SER A 11 9.93 -19.67 -16.67
N TRP A 12 9.57 -20.82 -17.25
CA TRP A 12 8.52 -21.68 -16.71
C TRP A 12 8.88 -22.27 -15.34
N LYS A 13 10.13 -22.71 -15.17
CA LYS A 13 10.63 -23.19 -13.86
C LYS A 13 10.59 -22.08 -12.81
N PHE A 14 10.96 -20.86 -13.17
CA PHE A 14 10.93 -19.69 -12.27
C PHE A 14 9.51 -19.34 -11.81
N VAL A 15 8.55 -19.30 -12.73
CA VAL A 15 7.13 -19.06 -12.40
C VAL A 15 6.60 -20.14 -11.46
N LYS A 16 6.93 -21.40 -11.75
CA LYS A 16 6.47 -22.54 -10.95
C LYS A 16 7.07 -22.53 -9.53
N ASP A 17 8.34 -22.17 -9.40
CA ASP A 17 9.02 -22.01 -8.11
C ASP A 17 8.45 -20.83 -7.33
N SER A 18 8.22 -19.68 -7.98
CA SER A 18 7.60 -18.49 -7.39
C SER A 18 6.22 -18.77 -6.79
N ILE A 19 5.39 -19.56 -7.48
CA ILE A 19 4.07 -19.97 -6.97
C ILE A 19 4.21 -20.90 -5.76
N GLY A 20 5.20 -21.79 -5.76
CA GLY A 20 5.52 -22.66 -4.62
C GLY A 20 5.95 -21.86 -3.39
N LEU A 21 6.80 -20.86 -3.59
CA LEU A 21 7.28 -19.96 -2.53
C LEU A 21 6.15 -19.14 -1.90
N VAL A 22 5.26 -18.57 -2.73
CA VAL A 22 4.08 -17.83 -2.25
C VAL A 22 3.14 -18.71 -1.45
N LYS A 23 2.94 -19.97 -1.85
CA LYS A 23 2.14 -20.93 -1.05
C LYS A 23 2.79 -21.34 0.26
N ARG A 24 4.13 -21.29 0.33
CA ARG A 24 4.91 -21.63 1.52
C ARG A 24 4.96 -20.50 2.55
N TRP A 25 4.63 -19.28 2.14
CA TRP A 25 4.51 -18.15 3.07
C TRP A 25 3.43 -18.42 4.10
N THR A 26 3.79 -18.32 5.37
CA THR A 26 2.87 -18.44 6.50
C THR A 26 1.82 -17.36 6.35
N LYS A 27 0.57 -17.78 6.08
CA LYS A 27 -0.54 -16.86 5.92
C LYS A 27 -0.73 -16.13 7.26
N HIS A 28 -0.45 -14.82 7.27
CA HIS A 28 -0.55 -14.00 8.47
C HIS A 28 -1.92 -14.23 9.12
N ASP A 29 -1.93 -14.50 10.43
CA ASP A 29 -3.17 -14.83 11.13
C ASP A 29 -4.15 -13.65 11.04
N ARG A 30 -5.45 -13.94 10.94
CA ARG A 30 -6.47 -12.90 10.79
C ARG A 30 -6.43 -11.87 11.92
N LYS A 31 -6.03 -12.27 13.14
CA LYS A 31 -5.91 -11.35 14.28
C LYS A 31 -4.77 -10.35 14.10
N GLU A 32 -3.66 -10.77 13.51
CA GLU A 32 -2.52 -9.89 13.26
C GLU A 32 -2.81 -8.93 12.12
N PHE A 33 -3.43 -9.42 11.04
CA PHE A 33 -3.89 -8.56 9.95
C PHE A 33 -4.89 -7.50 10.45
N GLN A 34 -5.83 -7.88 11.31
CA GLN A 34 -6.79 -6.96 11.88
C GLN A 34 -6.14 -5.91 12.79
N LYS A 35 -5.10 -6.27 13.57
CA LYS A 35 -4.33 -5.30 14.37
C LYS A 35 -3.62 -4.27 13.49
N VAL A 36 -2.95 -4.72 12.44
CA VAL A 36 -2.24 -3.83 11.50
C VAL A 36 -3.23 -2.95 10.74
N ALA A 37 -4.34 -3.52 10.27
CA ALA A 37 -5.40 -2.79 9.59
C ALA A 37 -6.03 -1.73 10.49
N MET A 38 -6.27 -2.05 11.76
CA MET A 38 -6.82 -1.09 12.74
C MET A 38 -5.84 0.04 13.05
N ALA A 39 -4.55 -0.27 13.24
CA ALA A 39 -3.52 0.75 13.44
C ALA A 39 -3.45 1.71 12.23
N THR A 40 -3.43 1.16 11.02
CA THR A 40 -3.40 1.94 9.77
C THR A 40 -4.66 2.79 9.59
N ALA A 41 -5.83 2.23 9.92
CA ALA A 41 -7.10 2.97 9.82
C ALA A 41 -7.14 4.16 10.78
N ILE A 42 -6.56 4.03 11.99
CA ILE A 42 -6.46 5.12 12.96
C ILE A 42 -5.50 6.21 12.44
N GLU A 43 -4.33 5.84 11.92
CA GLU A 43 -3.41 6.80 11.31
C GLU A 43 -4.06 7.56 10.14
N PHE A 44 -4.75 6.85 9.26
CA PHE A 44 -5.44 7.46 8.13
C PHE A 44 -6.54 8.43 8.59
N ALA A 45 -7.30 8.04 9.61
CA ALA A 45 -8.34 8.90 10.18
C ALA A 45 -7.74 10.18 10.80
N ILE A 46 -6.64 10.08 11.56
CA ILE A 46 -5.97 11.23 12.17
C ILE A 46 -5.40 12.16 11.09
N MET A 47 -4.70 11.61 10.11
CA MET A 47 -4.07 12.39 9.04
C MET A 47 -5.14 13.13 8.20
N GLY A 48 -6.22 12.43 7.84
CA GLY A 48 -7.34 13.04 7.12
C GLY A 48 -8.08 14.11 7.94
N PHE A 49 -8.23 13.89 9.24
CA PHE A 49 -8.86 14.88 10.12
C PHE A 49 -7.98 16.13 10.25
N ILE A 50 -6.68 15.99 10.52
CA ILE A 50 -5.76 17.13 10.60
C ILE A 50 -5.75 17.93 9.29
N ASP A 51 -5.68 17.26 8.14
CA ASP A 51 -5.72 17.93 6.83
C ASP A 51 -7.00 18.73 6.59
N PHE A 52 -8.14 18.25 7.08
CA PHE A 52 -9.40 18.98 7.01
C PHE A 52 -9.37 20.27 7.83
N PHE A 53 -8.89 20.22 9.08
CA PHE A 53 -8.81 21.40 9.95
C PHE A 53 -7.77 22.41 9.48
N VAL A 54 -6.61 21.96 9.00
CA VAL A 54 -5.57 22.85 8.46
C VAL A 54 -6.11 23.61 7.25
N LYS A 55 -6.77 22.93 6.31
CA LYS A 55 -7.44 23.60 5.18
C LYS A 55 -8.52 24.57 5.64
N LEU A 56 -9.34 24.18 6.61
CA LEU A 56 -10.44 25.01 7.10
C LEU A 56 -9.94 26.30 7.76
N MET A 57 -8.83 26.27 8.51
CA MET A 57 -8.24 27.47 9.11
C MET A 57 -7.51 28.36 8.09
N HIS A 58 -6.93 27.76 7.05
CA HIS A 58 -6.21 28.53 6.03
C HIS A 58 -7.13 29.25 5.04
N ILE A 59 -8.32 28.73 4.71
CA ILE A 59 -9.29 29.41 3.81
C ILE A 59 -9.65 30.83 4.27
N PRO A 60 -10.14 31.06 5.51
CA PRO A 60 -10.49 32.39 5.98
C PRO A 60 -9.25 33.28 6.17
N THR A 61 -8.13 32.69 6.59
CA THR A 61 -6.85 33.42 6.75
C THR A 61 -6.33 33.95 5.41
N ASN A 62 -6.31 33.09 4.38
CA ASN A 62 -5.94 33.50 3.02
C ASN A 62 -6.88 34.58 2.48
N ASN A 63 -8.19 34.48 2.74
CA ASN A 63 -9.16 35.46 2.30
C ASN A 63 -8.97 36.85 2.96
N ILE A 64 -8.57 36.90 4.24
CA ILE A 64 -8.27 38.18 4.93
C ILE A 64 -6.95 38.78 4.42
N ILE A 65 -5.92 37.98 4.18
CA ILE A 65 -4.60 38.47 3.74
C ILE A 65 -4.63 38.94 2.27
N VAL A 66 -5.35 38.23 1.39
CA VAL A 66 -5.39 38.55 -0.05
C VAL A 66 -6.39 39.65 -0.39
N GLY A 67 -7.41 39.84 0.44
CA GLY A 67 -8.44 40.87 0.28
C GLY A 67 -8.15 42.18 1.00
N GLY A 68 -7.04 42.25 1.75
CA GLY A 68 -6.50 43.46 2.37
C GLY A 68 -5.54 44.21 1.47
#